data_AF-A0A0E4FZM5-F1
#
_entry.id   AF-A0A0E4FZM5-F1
#
_cell.length_a   1.000
_cell.length_b   1.000
_cell.length_c   1.000
_cell.angle_alpha   90.00
_cell.angle_beta   90.00
_cell.angle_gamma   90.00
#
_symmetry.space_group_name_H-M   'P 1'
#
loop_
_entity.id
_entity.type
_entity.pdbx_description
1 polymer ?
#
loop_
_entity_poly.entity_id
_entity_poly.type
_entity_poly.pdbx_seq_one_letter_code
_entity_poly.pdbx_strand_id
1 'polypeptide(L)'
;MPTHATQWGWSCGFYPGCDPGQQTHGTGETFDDARAGFEEAWRQLSATRTEAHYELWRQNRDFQAWKGRMHDEHLQLPTQRTSGRSRCFCGAEITDAGIPDHVRTNHRGIGA
;
A
#
# COMPACT_ATOMS: atom_id res chain seq x y z
N MET A 1 3.86 -21.69 32.00
CA MET A 1 3.73 -20.32 31.44
C MET A 1 4.56 -20.27 30.17
N PRO A 2 4.03 -19.84 29.01
CA PRO A 2 4.89 -19.61 27.85
C PRO A 2 5.75 -18.38 28.14
N THR A 3 7.07 -18.54 28.09
CA THR A 3 8.02 -17.43 28.12
C THR A 3 7.91 -16.68 26.79
N HIS A 4 7.11 -15.62 26.74
CA HIS A 4 7.27 -14.62 25.69
C HIS A 4 8.58 -13.89 25.96
N ALA A 5 9.68 -14.44 25.45
CA ALA A 5 10.90 -13.66 25.31
C ALA A 5 10.57 -12.46 24.41
N THR A 6 11.04 -11.27 24.77
CA THR A 6 10.98 -10.08 23.90
C THR A 6 11.79 -10.40 22.64
N GLN A 7 11.11 -10.67 21.53
CA GLN A 7 11.72 -10.94 20.23
C GLN A 7 11.47 -9.76 19.30
N TRP A 8 12.42 -9.47 18.43
CA TRP A 8 12.26 -8.51 17.35
C TRP A 8 11.60 -9.20 16.17
N GLY A 9 10.40 -8.76 15.79
CA GLY A 9 9.70 -9.26 14.61
C GLY A 9 10.09 -8.52 13.34
N TRP A 10 10.02 -9.20 12.20
CA TRP A 10 10.16 -8.58 10.89
C TRP A 10 9.13 -9.14 9.90
N SER A 11 8.77 -8.34 8.89
CA SER A 11 7.92 -8.75 7.77
C SER A 11 8.48 -8.18 6.48
N CYS A 12 8.46 -8.97 5.41
CA CYS A 12 8.97 -8.60 4.10
C CYS A 12 7.94 -8.93 3.01
N GLY A 13 7.53 -7.90 2.27
CA GLY A 13 6.50 -7.99 1.25
C GLY A 13 5.58 -6.77 1.26
N PHE A 14 4.85 -6.57 0.17
CA PHE A 14 3.96 -5.43 0.01
C PHE A 14 2.77 -5.79 -0.89
N TYR A 15 1.66 -5.09 -0.72
CA TYR A 15 0.46 -5.28 -1.52
C TYR A 15 -0.05 -3.94 -2.07
N PRO A 16 -0.49 -3.90 -3.34
CA PRO A 16 -0.34 -4.90 -4.39
C PRO A 16 1.11 -4.98 -4.88
N GLY A 17 1.47 -6.07 -5.56
CA GLY A 17 2.81 -6.29 -6.12
C GLY A 17 3.56 -7.48 -5.52
N CYS A 18 3.05 -8.05 -4.43
CA CYS A 18 3.32 -9.42 -4.01
C CYS A 18 2.02 -10.23 -4.03
N ASP A 19 2.09 -11.47 -4.51
CA ASP A 19 0.98 -12.42 -4.49
C ASP A 19 0.74 -12.94 -3.06
N PRO A 20 -0.47 -13.45 -2.76
CA PRO A 20 -0.71 -14.18 -1.53
C PRO A 20 0.34 -15.28 -1.31
N GLY A 21 0.96 -15.31 -0.13
CA GLY A 21 2.00 -16.28 0.21
C GLY A 21 3.45 -15.89 -0.15
N GLN A 22 3.66 -14.80 -0.90
CA GLN A 22 5.01 -14.26 -1.14
C GLN A 22 5.49 -13.32 -0.01
N GLN A 23 4.60 -12.93 0.89
CA GLN A 23 4.95 -12.17 2.09
C GLN A 23 5.59 -13.12 3.11
N THR A 24 6.78 -12.77 3.56
CA THR A 24 7.53 -13.53 4.56
C THR A 24 7.60 -12.76 5.87
N HIS A 25 7.76 -13.49 6.97
CA HIS A 25 7.86 -12.94 8.31
C HIS A 25 8.74 -13.83 9.17
N GLY A 26 9.27 -13.27 10.23
CA GLY A 26 10.08 -14.02 11.20
C GLY A 26 10.40 -13.20 12.43
N THR A 27 11.24 -13.77 13.29
CA THR A 27 11.70 -13.11 14.52
C THR A 27 13.21 -13.30 14.69
N GLY A 28 13.83 -12.42 15.47
CA GLY A 28 15.23 -12.48 15.91
C GLY A 28 15.34 -12.16 17.41
N GLU A 29 16.35 -12.72 18.08
CA GLU A 29 16.60 -12.44 19.50
C GLU A 29 17.10 -11.01 19.69
N THR A 30 17.94 -10.53 18.77
CA THR A 30 18.39 -9.14 18.71
C THR A 30 17.79 -8.41 17.52
N PHE A 31 17.89 -7.08 17.55
CA PHE A 31 17.53 -6.25 16.41
C PHE A 31 18.36 -6.59 15.16
N ASP A 32 19.66 -6.85 15.33
CA ASP A 32 20.54 -7.20 14.21
C ASP A 32 20.18 -8.55 13.58
N ASP A 33 19.77 -9.53 14.39
CA ASP A 33 19.27 -10.82 13.87
C ASP A 33 17.98 -10.64 13.06
N ALA A 34 17.04 -9.85 13.57
CA ALA A 34 15.79 -9.56 12.88
C ALA A 34 16.04 -8.76 11.58
N ARG A 35 16.96 -7.79 11.61
CA ARG A 35 17.39 -7.04 10.42
C ARG A 35 18.04 -7.94 9.39
N ALA A 36 18.94 -8.84 9.78
CA ALA A 36 19.58 -9.79 8.88
C ALA A 36 18.55 -10.72 8.23
N GLY A 37 17.56 -11.21 9.01
CA GLY A 37 16.44 -12.00 8.48
C GLY A 37 15.61 -11.24 7.45
N PHE A 38 15.29 -9.97 7.72
CA PHE A 38 14.61 -9.10 6.77
C PHE A 38 15.43 -8.84 5.50
N GLU A 39 16.72 -8.50 5.63
CA GLU A 39 17.61 -8.20 4.50
C GLU A 39 17.74 -9.40 3.56
N GLU A 40 17.87 -10.61 4.10
CA GLU A 40 17.90 -11.84 3.30
C GLU A 40 16.56 -12.08 2.58
N ALA A 41 15.45 -11.96 3.29
CA ALA A 41 14.12 -12.09 2.70
C ALA A 41 13.87 -11.05 1.60
N TRP A 42 14.30 -9.80 1.83
CA TRP A 42 14.20 -8.72 0.86
C TRP A 42 15.04 -8.99 -0.39
N ARG A 43 16.26 -9.49 -0.24
CA ARG A 43 17.13 -9.88 -1.37
C ARG A 43 16.46 -10.92 -2.26
N GLN A 44 15.84 -11.94 -1.67
CA GLN A 44 15.12 -12.98 -2.42
C GLN A 44 13.87 -12.42 -3.10
N LEU A 45 13.08 -11.63 -2.39
CA LEU A 45 11.85 -11.05 -2.93
C LEU A 45 12.16 -10.09 -4.08
N SER A 46 13.04 -9.11 -3.84
CA SER A 46 13.39 -8.07 -4.82
C SER A 46 13.98 -8.63 -6.11
N ALA A 47 14.73 -9.73 -6.04
CA ALA A 47 15.24 -10.42 -7.24
C ALA A 47 14.13 -10.91 -8.19
N THR A 48 12.91 -11.12 -7.68
CA THR A 48 11.75 -11.53 -8.48
C THR A 48 10.82 -10.37 -8.85
N ARG A 49 11.07 -9.16 -8.33
CA ARG A 49 10.23 -7.99 -8.58
C ARG A 49 10.75 -7.21 -9.78
N THR A 50 9.80 -6.57 -10.44
CA THR A 50 10.06 -5.63 -11.54
C THR A 50 9.48 -4.27 -11.16
N GLU A 51 9.84 -3.23 -11.91
CA GLU A 51 9.29 -1.88 -11.69
C GLU A 51 7.76 -1.85 -11.74
N ALA A 52 7.13 -2.73 -12.53
CA ALA A 52 5.67 -2.84 -12.58
C ALA A 52 5.07 -3.24 -11.22
N HIS A 53 5.72 -4.14 -10.48
CA HIS A 53 5.26 -4.56 -9.16
C HIS A 53 5.35 -3.39 -8.16
N TYR A 54 6.45 -2.64 -8.19
CA TYR A 54 6.62 -1.46 -7.34
C TYR A 54 5.65 -0.33 -7.74
N GLU A 55 5.35 -0.18 -9.02
CA GLU A 55 4.37 0.78 -9.51
C GLU A 55 2.95 0.44 -9.06
N LEU A 56 2.56 -0.85 -9.05
CA LEU A 56 1.27 -1.27 -8.48
C LEU A 56 1.15 -0.87 -7.00
N TRP A 57 2.21 -1.04 -6.23
CA TRP A 57 2.24 -0.60 -4.84
C TRP A 57 2.07 0.92 -4.71
N ARG A 58 2.82 1.71 -5.49
CA ARG A 58 2.73 3.19 -5.46
C ARG A 58 1.34 3.68 -5.87
N GLN A 59 0.74 3.07 -6.89
CA GLN A 59 -0.61 3.40 -7.32
C GLN A 59 -1.64 3.13 -6.22
N ASN A 60 -1.53 1.98 -5.53
CA ASN A 60 -2.42 1.68 -4.41
C ASN A 60 -2.18 2.63 -3.23
N ARG A 61 -0.92 2.91 -2.88
CA ARG A 61 -0.57 3.87 -1.83
C ARG A 61 -1.21 5.24 -2.10
N ASP A 62 -1.04 5.76 -3.32
CA ASP A 62 -1.61 7.05 -3.72
C ASP A 62 -3.14 7.01 -3.72
N PHE A 63 -3.76 5.90 -4.15
CA PHE A 63 -5.21 5.69 -4.09
C PHE A 63 -5.75 5.68 -2.66
N GLN A 64 -5.10 4.98 -1.73
CA GLN A 64 -5.52 4.95 -0.32
C GLN A 64 -5.38 6.34 0.32
N ALA A 65 -4.28 7.05 0.06
CA ALA A 65 -4.07 8.41 0.56
C ALA A 65 -5.10 9.40 -0.04
N TRP A 66 -5.38 9.31 -1.34
CA TRP A 66 -6.44 10.09 -1.98
C TRP A 66 -7.81 9.82 -1.34
N LYS A 67 -8.14 8.55 -1.09
CA LYS A 67 -9.40 8.15 -0.44
C LYS A 67 -9.50 8.70 0.98
N GLY A 68 -8.41 8.65 1.74
CA GLY A 68 -8.31 9.28 3.06
C GLY A 68 -8.59 10.77 3.00
N ARG A 69 -7.95 11.49 2.08
CA ARG A 69 -8.19 12.93 1.90
C ARG A 69 -9.62 13.26 1.48
N MET A 70 -10.22 12.48 0.57
CA MET A 70 -11.64 12.64 0.24
C MET A 70 -12.53 12.55 1.50
N HIS A 71 -12.23 11.60 2.39
CA HIS A 71 -12.94 11.45 3.66
C HIS A 71 -12.71 12.64 4.61
N ASP A 72 -11.47 13.11 4.74
CA ASP A 72 -11.12 14.24 5.61
C ASP A 72 -11.79 15.55 5.14
N GLU A 73 -11.96 15.71 3.83
CA GLU A 73 -12.69 16.84 3.21
C GLU A 73 -14.22 16.62 3.20
N HIS A 74 -14.71 15.55 3.82
CA HIS A 74 -16.12 15.15 3.84
C HIS A 74 -16.77 15.01 2.46
N LEU A 75 -15.97 14.64 1.45
CA LEU A 75 -16.42 14.40 0.09
C LEU A 75 -16.78 12.93 -0.09
N GLN A 76 -17.94 12.68 -0.71
CA GLN A 76 -18.38 11.33 -1.02
C GLN A 76 -17.57 10.75 -2.18
N LEU A 77 -17.29 9.45 -2.14
CA LEU A 77 -16.78 8.70 -3.28
C LEU A 77 -17.91 8.41 -4.27
N PRO A 78 -17.61 8.19 -5.57
CA PRO A 78 -18.59 7.76 -6.55
C PRO A 78 -19.43 6.55 -6.11
N THR A 79 -18.81 5.56 -5.46
CA THR A 79 -19.48 4.35 -4.94
C THR A 79 -20.48 4.61 -3.82
N GLN A 80 -20.41 5.77 -3.17
CA GLN A 80 -21.33 6.18 -2.10
C GLN A 80 -22.52 6.99 -2.64
N ARG A 81 -22.58 7.22 -3.96
CA ARG A 81 -23.62 8.02 -4.61
C ARG A 81 -24.38 7.16 -5.61
N THR A 82 -25.70 7.28 -5.62
CA THR A 82 -26.57 6.58 -6.58
C THR A 82 -26.29 6.95 -8.03
N SER A 83 -25.76 8.15 -8.28
CA SER A 83 -25.33 8.59 -9.61
C SER A 83 -24.06 7.88 -10.12
N GLY A 84 -23.28 7.24 -9.24
CA GLY A 84 -21.96 6.72 -9.58
C GLY A 84 -20.93 7.81 -9.93
N ARG A 85 -21.20 9.07 -9.56
CA ARG A 85 -20.35 10.23 -9.85
C ARG A 85 -20.15 11.06 -8.60
N SER A 86 -18.97 11.65 -8.45
CA SER A 86 -18.68 12.61 -7.39
C SER A 86 -17.72 13.71 -7.86
N ARG A 87 -17.37 14.63 -6.98
CA ARG A 87 -16.37 15.65 -7.19
C ARG A 87 -15.17 15.40 -6.29
N CYS A 88 -13.97 15.34 -6.87
CA CYS A 88 -12.73 15.26 -6.12
C CYS A 88 -12.44 16.59 -5.39
N PHE A 89 -11.62 16.58 -4.34
CA PHE A 89 -11.16 17.80 -3.64
C PHE A 89 -10.39 18.77 -4.57
N CYS A 90 -9.86 18.29 -5.70
CA CYS A 90 -9.26 19.14 -6.73
C CYS A 90 -10.29 19.81 -7.65
N GLY A 91 -11.58 19.56 -7.44
CA GLY A 91 -12.69 20.14 -8.21
C GLY A 91 -13.14 19.31 -9.42
N ALA A 92 -12.37 18.32 -9.87
CA ALA A 92 -12.72 17.46 -11.01
C ALA A 92 -13.94 16.57 -10.72
N GLU A 93 -14.78 16.33 -11.73
CA GLU A 93 -15.78 15.25 -11.68
C GLU A 93 -15.08 13.90 -11.85
N ILE A 94 -15.48 12.93 -11.04
CA ILE A 94 -14.93 11.57 -11.02
C ILE A 94 -16.05 10.55 -11.06
N THR A 95 -15.80 9.43 -11.75
CA THR A 95 -16.68 8.26 -11.82
C THR A 95 -15.96 7.06 -11.24
N ASP A 96 -16.68 6.03 -10.79
CA ASP A 96 -16.07 4.82 -10.21
C ASP A 96 -14.95 4.23 -11.11
N ALA A 97 -15.25 4.00 -12.39
CA ALA A 97 -14.30 3.48 -13.37
C ALA A 97 -13.12 4.43 -13.67
N GLY A 98 -13.31 5.75 -13.49
CA GLY A 98 -12.30 6.77 -13.79
C GLY A 98 -11.33 7.05 -12.65
N ILE A 99 -11.61 6.58 -11.43
CA ILE A 99 -10.77 6.92 -10.26
C ILE A 99 -9.31 6.50 -10.44
N PRO A 100 -8.97 5.25 -10.87
CA PRO A 100 -7.57 4.85 -10.96
C PRO A 100 -6.74 5.76 -11.86
N ASP A 101 -7.29 6.13 -13.01
CA ASP A 101 -6.63 7.03 -13.95
C ASP A 101 -6.55 8.48 -13.42
N HIS A 102 -7.64 8.95 -12.80
CA HIS A 102 -7.69 10.27 -12.18
C HIS A 102 -6.62 10.43 -11.09
N VAL A 103 -6.52 9.48 -10.16
CA VAL A 103 -5.51 9.53 -9.08
C VAL A 103 -4.11 9.47 -9.67
N ARG A 104 -3.86 8.53 -10.59
CA ARG A 104 -2.54 8.36 -11.22
C ARG A 104 -2.06 9.61 -11.96
N THR A 105 -2.97 10.36 -12.58
CA THR A 105 -2.64 11.55 -13.37
C THR A 105 -2.53 12.82 -12.51
N ASN A 106 -3.44 13.00 -11.53
CA ASN A 106 -3.60 14.28 -10.83
C ASN A 106 -3.07 14.27 -9.38
N HIS A 107 -2.91 13.09 -8.80
CA HIS A 107 -2.61 12.91 -7.37
C HIS A 107 -1.47 11.92 -7.12
N ARG A 108 -0.62 11.67 -8.13
CA ARG A 108 0.58 10.84 -7.98
C ARG A 108 1.47 11.38 -6.87
N GLY A 109 1.92 10.50 -5.98
CA GLY A 109 2.77 10.84 -4.84
C GLY A 109 2.05 11.47 -3.65
N ILE A 110 0.71 11.58 -3.64
CA ILE A 110 -0.03 12.16 -2.51
C ILE A 110 0.17 11.40 -1.18
N GLY A 111 0.52 10.12 -1.24
CA GLY A 111 0.84 9.31 -0.06
C GLY A 111 2.33 9.07 0.17
N ALA A 112 3.21 9.84 -0.49
CA ALA A 112 4.67 9.72 -0.36
C ALA A 112 5.21 10.38 0.90
#